data_AF-A0A2N2HFA8-F1
#
_entry.id   AF-A0A2N2HFA8-F1
#
_cell.length_a   1.000
_cell.length_b   1.000
_cell.length_c   1.000
_cell.angle_alpha   90.00
_cell.angle_beta   90.00
_cell.angle_gamma   90.00
#
_symmetry.space_group_name_H-M   'P 1'
#
loop_
_entity.id
_entity.type
_entity.pdbx_description
1 polymer ?
#
loop_
_entity_poly.entity_id
_entity_poly.type
_entity_poly.pdbx_seq_one_letter_code
_entity_poly.pdbx_strand_id
1 'polypeptide(L)'
;VYDLRSLELMALLAGFNEGRNHYGDSMRLPVNFCIGGAFNPNTRSMALQVGRMEKKMAAGASYFLTQPVYSKERVDEILAATAHITAPIVLGIMPLASSRNAEFLHNEFPGIEIPSETRERMARAGEHGQEEGVNIAWELLEYAWPHFAGVYIIPPFNRHAMALELMRRLGR
;
A
#
# COMPACT_ATOMS: atom_id res chain seq x y z
N VAL A 1 -4.31 -12.43 -21.24
CA VAL A 1 -3.05 -12.66 -20.48
C VAL A 1 -2.12 -11.53 -20.85
N TYR A 2 -1.52 -10.82 -19.89
CA TYR A 2 -0.64 -9.69 -20.17
C TYR A 2 0.70 -10.18 -20.77
N ASP A 3 1.26 -9.44 -21.74
CA ASP A 3 2.49 -9.82 -22.45
C ASP A 3 3.75 -9.73 -21.58
N LEU A 4 3.71 -8.96 -20.48
CA LEU A 4 4.83 -8.73 -19.57
C LEU A 4 4.42 -8.93 -18.12
N ARG A 5 5.30 -9.51 -17.32
CA ARG A 5 5.19 -9.53 -15.85
C ARG A 5 5.75 -8.23 -15.27
N SER A 6 5.40 -7.95 -14.01
CA SER A 6 5.78 -6.69 -13.34
C SER A 6 7.27 -6.32 -13.44
N LEU A 7 8.19 -7.27 -13.22
CA LEU A 7 9.63 -7.02 -13.33
C LEU A 7 10.07 -6.72 -14.76
N GLU A 8 9.47 -7.37 -15.76
CA GLU A 8 9.78 -7.17 -17.18
C GLU A 8 9.28 -5.81 -17.65
N LEU A 9 8.09 -5.40 -17.20
CA LEU A 9 7.57 -4.06 -17.47
C LEU A 9 8.44 -2.99 -16.80
N MET A 10 8.85 -3.18 -15.54
CA MET A 10 9.75 -2.23 -14.86
C MET A 10 11.07 -2.08 -15.60
N ALA A 11 11.71 -3.19 -15.98
CA ALA A 11 12.97 -3.17 -16.71
C ALA A 11 12.83 -2.50 -18.09
N LEU A 12 11.70 -2.71 -18.78
CA LEU A 12 11.41 -2.04 -20.05
C LEU A 12 11.27 -0.52 -19.86
N LEU A 13 10.51 -0.07 -18.86
CA LEU A 13 10.35 1.35 -18.56
C LEU A 13 11.68 2.01 -18.15
N ALA A 14 12.53 1.29 -17.39
CA ALA A 14 13.88 1.73 -17.07
C ALA A 14 14.74 1.87 -18.32
N GLY A 15 14.67 0.90 -19.24
CA GLY A 15 15.32 0.99 -20.56
C GLY A 15 14.88 2.22 -21.35
N PHE A 16 13.57 2.53 -21.36
CA PHE A 16 13.06 3.74 -22.00
C PHE A 16 13.61 5.02 -21.35
N ASN A 17 13.72 5.06 -20.01
CA ASN A 17 14.34 6.19 -19.29
C ASN A 17 15.80 6.40 -19.70
N GLU A 18 16.50 5.33 -20.06
CA GLU A 18 17.87 5.37 -20.57
C GLU A 18 17.94 5.57 -22.10
N GLY A 19 16.80 5.80 -22.77
CA GLY A 19 16.73 6.01 -24.20
C GLY A 19 16.98 4.75 -25.03
N ARG A 20 16.64 3.56 -24.52
CA ARG A 20 16.72 2.28 -25.25
C ARG A 20 15.35 1.64 -25.42
N ASN A 21 15.03 1.16 -26.62
CA ASN A 21 13.78 0.47 -26.91
C ASN A 21 13.79 -0.99 -26.40
N HIS A 22 12.70 -1.73 -26.64
CA HIS A 22 12.59 -3.15 -26.24
C HIS A 22 13.66 -4.08 -26.85
N TYR A 23 14.18 -3.74 -28.04
CA TYR A 23 15.24 -4.48 -28.72
C TYR A 23 16.65 -4.06 -28.27
N GLY A 24 16.77 -3.03 -27.44
CA GLY A 24 18.04 -2.46 -26.99
C GLY A 24 18.59 -1.34 -27.88
N ASP A 25 17.90 -0.99 -28.96
CA ASP A 25 18.34 0.09 -29.87
C ASP A 25 18.13 1.46 -29.23
N SER A 26 18.97 2.42 -29.62
CA SER A 26 18.82 3.81 -29.21
C SER A 26 17.52 4.42 -29.72
N MET A 27 16.78 5.04 -28.81
CA MET A 27 15.61 5.87 -29.09
C MET A 27 16.05 7.28 -29.45
N ARG A 28 15.20 8.01 -30.19
CA ARG A 28 15.47 9.41 -30.54
C ARG A 28 15.58 10.31 -29.31
N LEU A 29 14.80 10.03 -28.27
CA LEU A 29 14.80 10.74 -27.00
C LEU A 29 14.51 9.75 -25.85
N PRO A 30 15.17 9.90 -24.69
CA PRO A 30 14.78 9.19 -23.48
C PRO A 30 13.44 9.71 -22.95
N VAL A 31 12.77 8.89 -22.15
CA VAL A 31 11.57 9.29 -21.38
C VAL A 31 11.91 9.46 -19.90
N ASN A 32 10.93 9.83 -19.08
CA ASN A 32 11.13 10.05 -17.64
C ASN A 32 9.98 9.48 -16.82
N PHE A 33 9.79 8.16 -16.88
CA PHE A 33 8.83 7.46 -16.04
C PHE A 33 9.31 7.40 -14.59
N CYS A 34 8.43 7.76 -13.66
CA CYS A 34 8.59 7.44 -12.24
C CYS A 34 8.02 6.04 -11.99
N ILE A 35 8.88 5.06 -11.74
CA ILE A 35 8.50 3.64 -11.69
C ILE A 35 8.23 3.23 -10.24
N GLY A 36 6.98 2.88 -9.93
CA GLY A 36 6.56 2.43 -8.59
C GLY A 36 6.34 0.93 -8.50
N GLY A 37 6.62 0.33 -7.35
CA GLY A 37 6.36 -1.07 -7.06
C GLY A 37 5.26 -1.27 -6.01
N ALA A 38 4.37 -2.24 -6.22
CA ALA A 38 3.50 -2.70 -5.13
C ALA A 38 4.30 -3.52 -4.09
N PHE A 39 4.04 -3.29 -2.81
CA PHE A 39 4.54 -4.08 -1.69
C PHE A 39 3.35 -4.65 -0.91
N ASN A 40 3.30 -5.97 -0.70
CA ASN A 40 2.22 -6.59 0.04
C ASN A 40 2.74 -7.05 1.42
N PRO A 41 2.53 -6.28 2.50
CA PRO A 41 2.95 -6.67 3.85
C PRO A 41 2.06 -7.74 4.49
N ASN A 42 0.92 -8.06 3.88
CA ASN A 42 -0.12 -8.92 4.43
C ASN A 42 0.11 -10.41 4.10
N THR A 43 1.36 -10.85 3.94
CA THR A 43 1.66 -12.24 3.57
C THR A 43 2.37 -12.97 4.69
N ARG A 44 2.31 -14.30 4.68
CA ARG A 44 2.96 -15.16 5.71
C ARG A 44 4.47 -14.94 5.83
N SER A 45 5.14 -14.42 4.80
CA SER A 45 6.58 -14.18 4.82
C SER A 45 6.90 -12.77 4.35
N MET A 46 7.08 -11.86 5.31
CA MET A 46 7.54 -10.50 5.05
C MET A 46 8.90 -10.50 4.33
N ALA A 47 9.82 -11.37 4.75
CA ALA A 47 11.14 -11.51 4.13
C ALA A 47 11.09 -11.82 2.62
N LEU A 48 10.17 -12.70 2.20
CA LEU A 48 9.97 -12.97 0.76
C LEU A 48 9.44 -11.76 0.00
N GLN A 49 8.60 -10.92 0.63
CA GLN A 49 8.09 -9.71 0.02
C GLN A 49 9.16 -8.62 -0.08
N VAL A 50 10.01 -8.48 0.94
CA VAL A 50 11.17 -7.60 0.92
C VAL A 50 12.14 -8.02 -0.18
N GLY A 51 12.44 -9.32 -0.31
CA GLY A 51 13.27 -9.83 -1.43
C GLY A 51 12.65 -9.57 -2.82
N ARG A 52 11.31 -9.46 -2.91
CA ARG A 52 10.64 -9.01 -4.14
C ARG A 52 10.77 -7.50 -4.35
N MET A 53 10.78 -6.69 -3.30
CA MET A 53 11.06 -5.26 -3.40
C MET A 53 12.47 -5.03 -3.94
N GLU A 54 13.47 -5.74 -3.41
CA GLU A 54 14.87 -5.65 -3.88
C GLU A 54 14.99 -5.97 -5.37
N LYS A 55 14.33 -7.04 -5.83
CA LYS A 55 14.26 -7.39 -7.26
C LYS A 55 13.58 -6.29 -8.10
N LYS A 56 12.54 -5.64 -7.57
CA LYS A 56 11.87 -4.51 -8.23
C LYS A 56 12.76 -3.27 -8.29
N MET A 57 13.52 -2.99 -7.24
CA MET A 57 14.52 -1.90 -7.23
C MET A 57 15.60 -2.14 -8.28
N ALA A 58 16.12 -3.36 -8.35
CA ALA A 58 17.08 -3.76 -9.39
C ALA A 58 16.50 -3.64 -10.82
N ALA A 59 15.17 -3.74 -10.97
CA ALA A 59 14.48 -3.55 -12.24
C ALA A 59 14.06 -2.09 -12.51
N GLY A 60 14.42 -1.14 -11.64
CA GLY A 60 14.18 0.30 -11.84
C GLY A 60 13.08 0.93 -10.98
N ALA A 61 12.43 0.18 -10.07
CA ALA A 61 11.45 0.76 -9.16
C ALA A 61 12.12 1.76 -8.19
N SER A 62 11.56 2.97 -8.13
CA SER A 62 12.07 4.10 -7.35
C SER A 62 11.30 4.35 -6.05
N TYR A 63 10.10 3.77 -5.89
CA TYR A 63 9.30 3.89 -4.67
C TYR A 63 8.33 2.70 -4.54
N PHE A 64 7.73 2.53 -3.36
CA PHE A 64 6.78 1.45 -3.09
C PHE A 64 5.48 1.92 -2.49
N LEU A 65 4.37 1.31 -2.92
CA LEU A 65 3.04 1.47 -2.32
C LEU A 65 2.67 0.17 -1.60
N THR A 66 2.30 0.27 -0.32
CA THR A 66 1.90 -0.93 0.44
C THR A 66 0.44 -1.28 0.18
N GLN A 67 0.07 -2.56 0.17
CA GLN A 67 -1.34 -2.90 0.41
C GLN A 67 -1.79 -2.37 1.79
N PRO A 68 -3.10 -2.12 2.01
CA PRO A 68 -3.60 -1.59 3.27
C PRO A 68 -3.22 -2.44 4.47
N VAL A 69 -2.89 -1.79 5.58
CA VAL A 69 -2.68 -2.43 6.88
C VAL A 69 -3.78 -2.00 7.87
N TYR A 70 -4.00 -2.79 8.90
CA TYR A 70 -5.09 -2.60 9.87
C TYR A 70 -4.63 -2.66 11.34
N SER A 71 -3.32 -2.71 11.59
CA SER A 71 -2.77 -2.79 12.95
C SER A 71 -1.41 -2.11 13.05
N LYS A 72 -1.09 -1.62 14.25
CA LYS A 72 0.19 -0.96 14.55
C LYS A 72 1.34 -1.96 14.53
N GLU A 73 1.07 -3.19 14.97
CA GLU A 73 2.03 -4.30 14.94
C GLU A 73 2.48 -4.58 13.51
N ARG A 74 1.55 -4.55 12.54
CA ARG A 74 1.92 -4.72 11.13
C ARG A 74 2.78 -3.57 10.61
N VAL A 75 2.53 -2.35 11.09
CA VAL A 75 3.39 -1.19 10.78
C VAL A 75 4.81 -1.42 11.32
N ASP A 76 4.94 -1.87 12.57
CA ASP A 76 6.25 -2.13 13.19
C ASP A 76 7.01 -3.23 12.46
N GLU A 77 6.33 -4.31 12.07
CA GLU A 77 6.93 -5.38 11.28
C GLU A 77 7.43 -4.91 9.91
N ILE A 78 6.68 -4.02 9.24
CA ILE A 78 7.12 -3.40 7.99
C ILE A 78 8.41 -2.63 8.24
N LEU A 79 8.40 -1.73 9.22
CA LEU A 79 9.55 -0.87 9.54
C LEU A 79 10.80 -1.69 9.85
N ALA A 80 10.66 -2.75 10.65
CA ALA A 80 11.76 -3.65 10.97
C ALA A 80 12.27 -4.40 9.73
N ALA A 81 11.37 -4.95 8.91
CA ALA A 81 11.74 -5.76 7.75
C ALA A 81 12.31 -4.93 6.60
N THR A 82 11.98 -3.63 6.52
CA THR A 82 12.43 -2.73 5.45
C THR A 82 13.47 -1.72 5.92
N ALA A 83 14.07 -1.89 7.10
CA ALA A 83 15.00 -0.91 7.66
C ALA A 83 16.22 -0.61 6.75
N HIS A 84 16.63 -1.56 5.91
CA HIS A 84 17.72 -1.39 4.94
C HIS A 84 17.27 -0.91 3.55
N ILE A 85 15.96 -0.81 3.31
CA ILE A 85 15.41 -0.35 2.03
C ILE A 85 15.49 1.18 1.98
N THR A 86 16.20 1.69 0.97
CA THR A 86 16.39 3.13 0.77
C THR A 86 15.29 3.79 -0.06
N ALA A 87 14.53 3.00 -0.84
CA ALA A 87 13.44 3.53 -1.64
C ALA A 87 12.27 3.97 -0.74
N PRO A 88 11.64 5.14 -1.00
CA PRO A 88 10.51 5.61 -0.21
C PRO A 88 9.34 4.64 -0.27
N ILE A 89 8.76 4.38 0.90
CA ILE A 89 7.56 3.55 1.08
C ILE A 89 6.41 4.47 1.45
N VAL A 90 5.30 4.36 0.71
CA VAL A 90 4.05 5.08 0.97
C VAL A 90 3.02 4.07 1.47
N LEU A 91 2.56 4.26 2.71
CA LEU A 91 1.67 3.31 3.38
C LEU A 91 0.22 3.45 2.88
N GLY A 92 -0.41 2.34 2.52
CA GLY A 92 -1.83 2.29 2.19
C GLY A 92 -2.69 2.25 3.45
N ILE A 93 -3.68 3.14 3.53
CA ILE A 93 -4.70 3.15 4.59
C ILE A 93 -6.08 3.03 3.95
N MET A 94 -6.87 2.04 4.35
CA MET A 94 -8.25 1.87 3.89
C MET A 94 -9.19 1.84 5.10
N PRO A 95 -10.06 2.86 5.28
CA PRO A 95 -11.10 2.84 6.32
C PRO A 95 -12.07 1.67 6.14
N LEU A 96 -12.61 1.16 7.25
CA LEU A 96 -13.62 0.12 7.26
C LEU A 96 -15.03 0.74 7.16
N ALA A 97 -15.82 0.36 6.16
CA ALA A 97 -17.13 0.98 5.94
C ALA A 97 -18.25 0.47 6.88
N SER A 98 -18.09 -0.74 7.42
CA SER A 98 -19.05 -1.41 8.32
C SER A 98 -18.48 -2.68 8.91
N SER A 99 -19.14 -3.27 9.92
CA SER A 99 -18.81 -4.60 10.44
C SER A 99 -18.79 -5.66 9.33
N ARG A 100 -19.79 -5.66 8.43
CA ARG A 100 -19.82 -6.57 7.27
C ARG A 100 -18.61 -6.37 6.35
N ASN A 101 -18.20 -5.12 6.11
CA ASN A 101 -17.01 -4.86 5.31
C ASN A 101 -15.74 -5.37 5.99
N ALA A 102 -15.60 -5.18 7.30
CA ALA A 102 -14.47 -5.71 8.07
C ALA A 102 -14.41 -7.25 8.01
N GLU A 103 -15.53 -7.92 8.25
CA GLU A 103 -15.58 -9.38 8.17
C GLU A 103 -15.32 -9.89 6.75
N PHE A 104 -15.83 -9.21 5.72
CA PHE A 104 -15.55 -9.57 4.33
C PHE A 104 -14.06 -9.44 3.99
N LEU A 105 -13.42 -8.34 4.40
CA LEU A 105 -11.98 -8.16 4.18
C LEU A 105 -11.15 -9.22 4.91
N HIS A 106 -11.53 -9.57 6.14
CA HIS A 106 -10.82 -10.57 6.92
C HIS A 106 -10.94 -11.99 6.36
N ASN A 107 -12.14 -12.37 5.92
CA ASN A 107 -12.42 -13.75 5.52
C ASN A 107 -12.18 -14.02 4.02
N GLU A 108 -12.42 -13.02 3.17
CA GLU A 108 -12.47 -13.23 1.70
C GLU A 108 -11.25 -12.67 0.97
N PHE A 109 -10.45 -11.78 1.58
CA PHE A 109 -9.24 -11.25 0.94
C PHE A 109 -7.98 -11.96 1.43
N PRO A 110 -7.29 -12.73 0.56
CA PRO A 110 -6.10 -13.46 0.94
C PRO A 110 -5.02 -12.56 1.55
N GLY A 111 -4.65 -12.86 2.79
CA GLY A 111 -3.60 -12.18 3.53
C GLY A 111 -4.06 -11.04 4.42
N ILE A 112 -5.25 -10.45 4.17
CA ILE A 112 -5.75 -9.37 5.03
C ILE A 112 -6.25 -9.96 6.34
N GLU A 113 -5.56 -9.61 7.43
CA GLU A 113 -5.97 -9.94 8.79
C GLU A 113 -6.37 -8.65 9.51
N ILE A 114 -7.63 -8.57 9.92
CA ILE A 114 -8.14 -7.45 10.70
C ILE A 114 -8.18 -7.91 12.16
N PRO A 115 -7.50 -7.20 13.08
CA PRO A 115 -7.48 -7.57 14.50
C PRO A 115 -8.88 -7.80 15.07
N SER A 116 -9.02 -8.77 15.98
CA SER A 116 -10.30 -9.08 16.61
C SER A 116 -10.91 -7.86 17.29
N GLU A 117 -10.10 -7.08 18.01
CA GLU A 117 -10.52 -5.83 18.65
C GLU A 117 -11.09 -4.83 17.64
N THR A 118 -10.44 -4.67 16.48
CA THR A 118 -10.92 -3.82 15.39
C THR A 118 -12.28 -4.31 14.87
N ARG A 119 -12.44 -5.62 14.65
CA ARG A 119 -13.73 -6.18 14.17
C ARG A 119 -14.84 -6.05 15.21
N GLU A 120 -14.52 -6.22 16.50
CA GLU A 120 -15.46 -6.00 17.59
C GLU A 120 -15.91 -4.54 17.70
N ARG A 121 -14.97 -3.58 17.58
CA ARG A 121 -15.30 -2.14 17.53
C ARG A 121 -16.27 -1.85 16.38
N MET A 122 -15.99 -2.38 15.19
CA MET A 122 -16.87 -2.24 14.03
C MET A 122 -18.25 -2.89 14.24
N ALA A 123 -18.33 -4.02 14.95
CA ALA A 123 -19.59 -4.67 15.29
C ALA A 123 -20.42 -3.83 16.29
N ARG A 124 -19.78 -3.27 17.32
CA ARG A 124 -20.43 -2.41 18.32
C ARG A 124 -20.92 -1.09 17.73
N ALA A 125 -20.25 -0.56 16.71
CA ALA A 125 -20.60 0.71 16.08
C ALA A 125 -21.97 0.70 15.37
N GLY A 126 -22.44 -0.47 14.91
CA GLY A 126 -23.75 -0.58 14.24
C GLY A 126 -23.90 0.40 13.07
N GLU A 127 -24.90 1.28 13.15
CA GLU A 127 -25.19 2.31 12.14
C GLU A 127 -24.07 3.36 12.01
N HIS A 128 -23.27 3.56 13.06
CA HIS A 128 -22.11 4.47 13.10
C HIS A 128 -20.83 3.84 12.52
N GLY A 129 -20.93 2.71 11.80
CA GLY A 129 -19.77 1.98 11.30
C GLY A 129 -18.81 2.80 10.43
N GLN A 130 -19.30 3.77 9.65
CA GLN A 130 -18.42 4.64 8.86
C GLN A 130 -17.60 5.61 9.73
N GLU A 131 -18.22 6.19 10.77
CA GLU A 131 -17.54 7.09 11.70
C GLU A 131 -16.46 6.32 12.48
N GLU A 132 -16.80 5.12 12.96
CA GLU A 132 -15.85 4.28 13.68
C GLU A 132 -14.71 3.78 12.78
N GLY A 133 -15.00 3.41 11.54
CA GLY A 133 -13.98 3.01 10.58
C GLY A 133 -13.01 4.14 10.23
N VAL A 134 -13.48 5.39 10.21
CA VAL A 134 -12.62 6.57 10.10
C VAL A 134 -11.78 6.76 11.36
N ASN A 135 -12.34 6.58 12.56
CA ASN A 135 -11.60 6.71 13.82
C ASN A 135 -10.47 5.67 13.92
N ILE A 136 -10.76 4.41 13.61
CA ILE A 136 -9.77 3.33 13.57
C ILE A 136 -8.65 3.64 12.57
N ALA A 137 -9.02 4.06 11.35
CA ALA A 137 -8.05 4.41 10.33
C ALA A 137 -7.22 5.64 10.73
N TRP A 138 -7.82 6.60 11.44
CA TRP A 138 -7.13 7.78 11.97
C TRP A 138 -6.08 7.39 13.02
N GLU A 139 -6.42 6.54 13.99
CA GLU A 139 -5.49 6.06 15.02
C GLU A 139 -4.27 5.35 14.43
N LEU A 140 -4.49 4.56 13.37
CA LEU A 140 -3.42 3.88 12.64
C LEU A 140 -2.59 4.85 11.80
N LEU A 141 -3.25 5.79 11.12
CA LEU A 141 -2.59 6.80 10.30
C LEU A 141 -1.69 7.69 11.17
N GLU A 142 -2.19 8.19 12.29
CA GLU A 142 -1.44 9.03 13.23
C GLU A 142 -0.19 8.32 13.74
N TYR A 143 -0.32 7.03 14.05
CA TYR A 143 0.81 6.18 14.43
C TYR A 143 1.83 6.02 13.30
N ALA A 144 1.37 5.72 12.09
CA ALA A 144 2.26 5.42 10.96
C ALA A 144 2.90 6.65 10.31
N TRP A 145 2.23 7.80 10.34
CA TRP A 145 2.61 9.03 9.64
C TRP A 145 4.09 9.43 9.78
N PRO A 146 4.70 9.44 10.99
CA PRO A 146 6.10 9.86 11.13
C PRO A 146 7.11 8.85 10.57
N HIS A 147 6.70 7.65 10.18
CA HIS A 147 7.61 6.55 9.83
C HIS A 147 7.71 6.27 8.33
N PHE A 148 6.79 6.76 7.51
CA PHE A 148 6.75 6.51 6.07
C PHE A 148 6.97 7.79 5.27
N ALA A 149 7.39 7.66 4.00
CA ALA A 149 7.57 8.80 3.10
C ALA A 149 6.23 9.50 2.77
N GLY A 150 5.12 8.80 2.98
CA GLY A 150 3.77 9.33 2.94
C GLY A 150 2.75 8.23 3.22
N VAL A 151 1.48 8.60 3.17
CA VAL A 151 0.36 7.65 3.19
C VAL A 151 -0.54 7.93 1.99
N TYR A 152 -1.23 6.90 1.50
CA TYR A 152 -2.28 7.06 0.49
C TYR A 152 -3.56 6.39 0.98
N ILE A 153 -4.66 7.11 0.86
CA ILE A 153 -5.96 6.69 1.40
C ILE A 153 -6.77 6.04 0.29
N ILE A 154 -7.29 4.84 0.56
CA ILE A 154 -8.11 4.07 -0.37
C ILE A 154 -9.58 4.17 0.10
N PRO A 155 -10.47 4.83 -0.65
CA PRO A 155 -11.88 4.89 -0.30
C PRO A 155 -12.55 3.53 -0.51
N PRO A 156 -13.13 2.89 0.53
CA PRO A 156 -13.85 1.63 0.35
C PRO A 156 -15.10 1.86 -0.50
N PHE A 157 -15.33 1.07 -1.55
CA PHE A 157 -16.52 1.14 -2.41
C PHE A 157 -16.85 2.56 -2.92
N ASN A 158 -15.84 3.35 -3.31
CA ASN A 158 -15.98 4.75 -3.73
C ASN A 158 -16.62 5.68 -2.67
N ARG A 159 -16.55 5.34 -1.38
CA ARG A 159 -16.99 6.21 -0.27
C ARG A 159 -15.98 7.31 0.01
N HIS A 160 -15.89 8.27 -0.90
CA HIS A 160 -14.90 9.36 -0.84
C HIS A 160 -15.00 10.21 0.44
N ALA A 161 -16.19 10.35 1.04
CA ALA A 161 -16.39 11.10 2.28
C ALA A 161 -15.49 10.61 3.43
N MET A 162 -15.27 9.30 3.56
CA MET A 162 -14.41 8.74 4.59
C MET A 162 -12.93 9.15 4.38
N ALA A 163 -12.48 9.16 3.13
CA ALA A 163 -11.13 9.57 2.79
C ALA A 163 -10.94 11.09 2.99
N LEU A 164 -11.92 11.90 2.60
CA LEU A 164 -11.90 13.35 2.81
C LEU A 164 -11.85 13.71 4.30
N GLU A 165 -12.57 12.97 5.15
CA GLU A 165 -12.53 13.20 6.60
C GLU A 165 -11.15 12.89 7.18
N LEU A 166 -10.48 11.82 6.75
CA LEU A 166 -9.10 11.55 7.14
C LEU A 166 -8.12 12.63 6.69
N MET A 167 -8.25 13.12 5.45
CA MET A 167 -7.43 14.21 4.93
C MET A 167 -7.64 15.50 5.75
N ARG A 168 -8.90 15.83 6.06
CA ARG A 168 -9.26 16.97 6.90
C ARG A 168 -8.61 16.90 8.28
N ARG A 169 -8.62 15.72 8.93
CA ARG A 169 -7.97 15.51 10.24
C ARG A 169 -6.45 15.63 10.17
N LEU A 170 -5.85 15.20 9.06
CA LEU A 170 -4.42 15.36 8.77
C LEU A 170 -4.00 16.84 8.59
N GLY A 171 -4.96 17.76 8.47
CA GLY A 171 -4.71 19.18 8.21
C GLY A 171 -4.24 19.44 6.78
N ARG A 172 -4.65 18.61 5.82
CA ARG A 172 -4.28 18.71 4.40
C ARG A 172 -5.47 18.66 3.46
#